data_AF-A0A1L7AJU9-F1
#
_entry.id   AF-A0A1L7AJU9-F1
#
_cell.length_a   1.000
_cell.length_b   1.000
_cell.length_c   1.000
_cell.angle_alpha   90.00
_cell.angle_beta   90.00
_cell.angle_gamma   90.00
#
_symmetry.space_group_name_H-M   'P 1'
#
loop_
_entity.id
_entity.type
_entity.pdbx_description
1 polymer ?
#
loop_
_entity_poly.entity_id
_entity_poly.type
_entity_poly.pdbx_seq_one_letter_code
_entity_poly.pdbx_strand_id
1 'polypeptide(L)'
;MFHAALTHAPWSALPERFGNPGTVARYFRRLTHAGLWQRLLTALATTPPGHPLHALAHRICRAARRAHRILGLGLILLARRLDLRAALPGPPWLLPDPDLSQTLARTKLPPFTGAYGTITPYRRLLRGLAALHRAAAGRARIPRSVRLRWA
;
A
#
# COMPACT_ATOMS: atom_id res chain seq x y z
N MET A 1 -15.13 10.57 14.72
CA MET A 1 -14.14 10.50 13.62
C MET A 1 -13.73 9.08 13.24
N PHE A 2 -13.14 8.29 14.15
CA PHE A 2 -12.55 6.98 13.81
C PHE A 2 -13.53 6.03 13.11
N HIS A 3 -14.76 5.91 13.62
CA HIS A 3 -15.79 5.04 13.04
C HIS A 3 -16.04 5.30 11.53
N ALA A 4 -16.09 6.56 11.10
CA ALA A 4 -16.26 6.90 9.68
C ALA A 4 -15.00 6.67 8.84
N ALA A 5 -13.82 6.68 9.47
CA ALA A 5 -12.58 6.31 8.80
C ALA A 5 -12.46 4.78 8.58
N LEU A 6 -13.19 3.97 9.36
CA LEU A 6 -13.23 2.51 9.22
C LEU A 6 -14.04 2.04 8.02
N THR A 7 -15.00 2.85 7.56
CA THR A 7 -15.88 2.50 6.45
C THR A 7 -15.37 3.06 5.12
N HIS A 8 -15.78 2.43 4.02
CA HIS A 8 -15.55 2.96 2.66
C HIS A 8 -16.54 4.08 2.28
N ALA A 9 -17.46 4.42 3.19
CA ALA A 9 -18.48 5.42 2.96
C ALA A 9 -17.86 6.83 2.78
N PRO A 10 -18.45 7.69 1.94
CA PRO A 10 -18.02 9.08 1.83
C PRO A 10 -18.17 9.79 3.18
N TRP A 11 -17.41 10.87 3.39
CA TRP A 11 -17.52 11.64 4.62
C TRP A 11 -18.92 12.23 4.81
N SER A 12 -19.66 12.50 3.72
CA SER A 12 -21.05 12.95 3.75
C SER A 12 -22.03 11.96 4.36
N ALA A 13 -21.68 10.67 4.44
CA ALA A 13 -22.50 9.66 5.11
C ALA A 13 -22.28 9.62 6.63
N LEU A 14 -21.53 10.58 7.19
CA LEU A 14 -21.34 10.70 8.63
C LEU A 14 -22.66 11.15 9.29
N PRO A 15 -23.16 10.44 10.30
CA PRO A 15 -24.33 10.88 11.05
C PRO A 15 -24.12 12.25 11.70
N GLU A 16 -25.15 13.10 11.67
CA GLU A 16 -25.11 14.48 12.17
C GLU A 16 -24.67 14.58 13.64
N ARG A 17 -25.01 13.58 14.46
CA ARG A 17 -24.56 13.46 15.87
C ARG A 17 -23.04 13.50 16.07
N PHE A 18 -22.26 13.21 15.02
CA PHE A 18 -20.80 13.22 15.06
C PHE A 18 -20.18 14.52 14.49
N GLY A 19 -21.02 15.53 14.21
CA GLY A 19 -20.62 16.85 13.75
C GLY A 19 -20.50 16.97 12.23
N ASN A 20 -20.01 18.12 11.79
CA ASN A 20 -19.93 18.47 10.38
C ASN A 20 -18.91 17.55 9.63
N PRO A 21 -19.36 16.84 8.57
CA PRO A 21 -18.50 16.02 7.71
C PRO A 21 -17.23 16.72 7.20
N GLY A 22 -17.34 18.00 6.82
CA GLY A 22 -16.23 18.80 6.30
C GLY A 22 -15.14 19.04 7.34
N THR A 23 -15.53 19.34 8.58
CA THR A 23 -14.61 19.52 9.71
C THR A 23 -13.87 18.22 10.02
N VAL A 24 -14.59 17.09 10.05
CA VAL A 24 -13.98 15.77 10.29
C VAL A 24 -13.00 15.42 9.17
N ALA A 25 -13.37 15.64 7.90
CA ALA A 25 -12.48 15.39 6.77
C ALA A 25 -11.23 16.27 6.81
N ARG A 26 -11.36 17.56 7.16
CA ARG A 26 -10.23 18.49 7.29
C ARG A 26 -9.31 18.10 8.44
N TYR A 27 -9.87 17.74 9.59
CA TYR A 27 -9.08 17.29 10.74
C TYR A 27 -8.34 15.98 10.42
N PHE A 28 -8.98 15.04 9.72
CA PHE A 28 -8.33 13.80 9.27
C PHE A 28 -7.14 14.08 8.34
N ARG A 29 -7.32 14.99 7.36
CA ARG A 29 -6.21 15.41 6.47
C ARG A 29 -5.07 16.03 7.27
N ARG A 30 -5.37 16.91 8.23
CA ARG A 30 -4.35 17.53 9.10
C ARG A 30 -3.54 16.49 9.87
N LEU A 31 -4.20 15.51 10.51
CA LEU A 31 -3.52 14.41 11.20
C LEU A 31 -2.69 13.54 10.25
N THR A 32 -3.19 13.34 9.03
CA THR A 32 -2.49 12.57 7.99
C THR A 32 -1.21 13.27 7.56
N HIS A 33 -1.25 14.58 7.33
CA HIS A 33 -0.06 15.37 7.02
C HIS A 33 0.90 15.48 8.20
N ALA A 34 0.39 15.49 9.44
CA ALA A 34 1.21 15.47 10.66
C ALA A 34 1.92 14.12 10.91
N GLY A 35 1.74 13.12 10.04
CA GLY A 35 2.45 11.84 10.14
C GLY A 35 1.89 10.86 11.18
N LEU A 36 0.67 11.10 11.68
CA LEU A 36 0.07 10.27 12.73
C LEU A 36 0.03 8.78 12.35
N TRP A 37 -0.37 8.47 11.12
CA TRP A 37 -0.57 7.09 10.67
C TRP A 37 0.76 6.33 10.55
N GLN A 38 1.80 6.98 10.05
CA GLN A 38 3.15 6.41 9.97
C GLN A 38 3.66 6.05 11.38
N ARG A 39 3.47 6.94 12.35
CA ARG A 39 3.85 6.71 13.74
C ARG A 39 3.07 5.56 14.37
N LEU A 40 1.75 5.50 14.15
CA LEU A 40 0.92 4.41 14.67
C LEU A 40 1.25 3.05 14.04
N LEU A 41 1.52 2.99 12.74
CA LEU A 41 1.94 1.76 12.07
C LEU A 41 3.32 1.30 12.58
N THR A 42 4.26 2.23 12.74
CA THR A 42 5.59 1.94 13.30
C THR A 42 5.47 1.46 14.74
N ALA A 43 4.61 2.09 15.55
CA ALA A 43 4.33 1.63 16.90
C ALA A 43 3.76 0.21 16.89
N LEU A 44 2.76 -0.09 16.06
CA LEU A 44 2.19 -1.44 15.95
C LEU A 44 3.24 -2.51 15.60
N ALA A 45 4.18 -2.18 14.70
CA ALA A 45 5.22 -3.13 14.29
C ALA A 45 6.33 -3.33 15.34
N THR A 46 6.57 -2.33 16.19
CA THR A 46 7.62 -2.38 17.23
C THR A 46 7.10 -2.88 18.57
N THR A 47 5.79 -2.85 18.77
CA THR A 47 5.16 -3.18 20.05
C THR A 47 4.91 -4.69 20.18
N PRO A 48 5.20 -5.31 21.34
CA PRO A 48 4.98 -6.74 21.56
C PRO A 48 3.50 -7.14 21.42
N PRO A 49 3.20 -8.41 21.03
CA PRO A 49 1.86 -8.87 20.69
C PRO A 49 0.82 -8.78 21.82
N GLY A 50 1.26 -8.69 23.08
CA GLY A 50 0.38 -8.53 24.25
C GLY A 50 -0.04 -7.09 24.57
N HIS A 51 0.44 -6.10 23.82
CA HIS A 51 0.16 -4.70 24.13
C HIS A 51 -1.27 -4.29 23.68
N PRO A 52 -1.97 -3.42 24.44
CA PRO A 52 -3.33 -2.98 24.11
C PRO A 52 -3.48 -2.30 22.74
N LEU A 53 -2.38 -1.85 22.13
CA LEU A 53 -2.38 -1.32 20.75
C LEU A 53 -2.82 -2.36 19.72
N HIS A 54 -2.51 -3.65 19.93
CA HIS A 54 -2.92 -4.71 19.01
C HIS A 54 -4.44 -4.89 18.96
N ALA A 55 -5.16 -4.60 20.05
CA ALA A 55 -6.63 -4.55 20.05
C ALA A 55 -7.19 -3.46 19.11
N LEU A 56 -6.39 -2.42 18.84
CA LEU A 56 -6.73 -1.34 17.90
C LEU A 56 -6.11 -1.53 16.51
N ALA A 57 -5.29 -2.57 16.29
CA ALA A 57 -4.56 -2.77 15.05
C ALA A 57 -5.48 -2.76 13.83
N HIS A 58 -6.61 -3.48 13.89
CA HIS A 58 -7.59 -3.48 12.80
C HIS A 58 -8.09 -2.06 12.48
N ARG A 59 -8.43 -1.28 13.51
CA ARG A 59 -8.96 0.09 13.35
C ARG A 59 -7.91 1.04 12.77
N ILE A 60 -6.67 0.93 13.25
CA ILE A 60 -5.54 1.71 12.77
C ILE A 60 -5.26 1.36 11.30
N CYS A 61 -5.17 0.08 10.96
CA CYS A 61 -4.96 -0.39 9.59
C CYS A 61 -6.07 0.08 8.63
N ARG A 62 -7.35 0.00 9.03
CA ARG A 62 -8.48 0.53 8.24
C ARG A 62 -8.38 2.04 8.01
N ALA A 63 -8.05 2.80 9.06
CA ALA A 63 -7.89 4.25 8.94
C ALA A 63 -6.67 4.63 8.08
N ALA A 64 -5.56 3.89 8.22
CA ALA A 64 -4.36 4.05 7.39
C ALA A 64 -4.64 3.77 5.91
N ARG A 65 -5.50 2.78 5.59
CA ARG A 65 -6.01 2.63 4.22
C ARG A 65 -6.65 3.93 3.75
N ARG A 66 -7.59 4.53 4.47
CA ARG A 66 -8.18 5.81 4.01
C ARG A 66 -7.13 6.92 3.81
N ALA A 67 -6.08 6.94 4.63
CA ALA A 67 -4.96 7.88 4.53
C ALA A 67 -4.03 7.64 3.30
N HIS A 68 -3.99 6.42 2.73
CA HIS A 68 -3.20 6.13 1.53
C HIS A 68 -3.58 7.06 0.36
N ARG A 69 -4.83 7.53 0.30
CA ARG A 69 -5.32 8.43 -0.76
C ARG A 69 -4.72 9.83 -0.67
N ILE A 70 -4.17 10.18 0.50
CA ILE A 70 -3.57 11.49 0.78
C ILE A 70 -2.05 11.38 0.73
N LEU A 71 -1.48 10.38 1.41
CA LEU A 71 -0.02 10.18 1.50
C LEU A 71 0.58 9.43 0.30
N GLY A 72 -0.25 8.78 -0.52
CA GLY A 72 0.17 8.08 -1.72
C GLY A 72 1.10 6.89 -1.44
N LEU A 73 2.15 6.78 -2.25
CA LEU A 73 3.07 5.65 -2.29
C LEU A 73 3.87 5.48 -0.97
N GLY A 74 4.24 6.57 -0.31
CA GLY A 74 5.09 6.52 0.88
C GLY A 74 4.48 5.69 2.03
N LEU A 75 3.17 5.81 2.24
CA LEU A 75 2.47 5.01 3.25
C LEU A 75 2.39 3.52 2.86
N ILE A 76 2.24 3.21 1.56
CA ILE A 76 2.21 1.84 1.05
C ILE A 76 3.56 1.17 1.28
N LEU A 77 4.66 1.87 0.97
CA LEU A 77 6.01 1.36 1.17
C LEU A 77 6.29 1.12 2.66
N LEU A 78 5.90 2.04 3.54
CA LEU A 78 6.05 1.87 4.98
C LEU A 78 5.26 0.67 5.50
N ALA A 79 3.99 0.54 5.12
CA ALA A 79 3.16 -0.60 5.54
C ALA A 79 3.73 -1.95 5.07
N ARG A 80 4.32 -2.01 3.86
CA ARG A 80 5.00 -3.20 3.35
C ARG A 80 6.27 -3.53 4.13
N ARG A 81 7.12 -2.54 4.39
CA ARG A 81 8.38 -2.74 5.15
C ARG A 81 8.14 -3.21 6.57
N LEU A 82 7.02 -2.83 7.16
CA LEU A 82 6.60 -3.27 8.49
C LEU A 82 5.84 -4.62 8.48
N ASP A 83 5.71 -5.28 7.31
CA ASP A 83 4.88 -6.48 7.06
C ASP A 83 3.42 -6.36 7.55
N LEU A 84 2.89 -5.13 7.65
CA LEU A 84 1.51 -4.85 8.07
C LEU A 84 0.57 -4.93 6.87
N ARG A 85 0.35 -6.15 6.36
CA ARG A 85 -0.47 -6.41 5.16
C ARG A 85 -1.92 -5.90 5.29
N ALA A 86 -2.46 -5.88 6.50
CA ALA A 86 -3.81 -5.37 6.79
C ALA A 86 -3.96 -3.85 6.56
N ALA A 87 -2.87 -3.09 6.60
CA ALA A 87 -2.86 -1.66 6.34
C ALA A 87 -2.81 -1.32 4.83
N LEU A 88 -2.57 -2.31 3.97
CA LEU A 88 -2.44 -2.10 2.53
C LEU A 88 -3.81 -1.85 1.87
N PRO A 89 -3.92 -0.91 0.91
CA PRO A 89 -5.17 -0.63 0.19
C PRO A 89 -5.77 -1.80 -0.58
N GLY A 90 -4.96 -2.81 -0.85
CA GLY A 90 -5.29 -3.93 -1.69
C GLY A 90 -4.25 -5.04 -1.54
N PRO A 91 -4.38 -6.09 -2.35
CA PRO A 91 -3.49 -7.23 -2.28
C PRO A 91 -2.02 -6.83 -2.54
N PRO A 92 -1.06 -7.45 -1.84
CA PRO A 92 0.36 -7.07 -1.94
C PRO A 92 0.93 -7.26 -3.34
N TRP A 93 0.44 -8.22 -4.13
CA TRP A 93 0.90 -8.46 -5.50
C TRP A 93 0.40 -7.44 -6.54
N LEU A 94 -0.57 -6.59 -6.19
CA LEU A 94 -1.04 -5.49 -7.04
C LEU A 94 -0.36 -4.17 -6.69
N LEU A 95 0.35 -4.11 -5.56
CA LEU A 95 0.98 -2.91 -5.07
C LEU A 95 2.47 -2.89 -5.45
N PRO A 96 3.06 -1.68 -5.58
CA PRO A 96 4.48 -1.56 -5.87
C PRO A 96 5.33 -2.26 -4.81
N ASP A 97 6.36 -2.97 -5.26
CA ASP A 97 7.26 -3.72 -4.40
C ASP A 97 8.67 -3.10 -4.45
N PRO A 98 9.11 -2.41 -3.38
CA PRO A 98 10.39 -1.72 -3.38
C PRO A 98 11.56 -2.69 -3.46
N ASP A 99 11.48 -3.85 -2.81
CA ASP A 99 12.58 -4.79 -2.71
C ASP A 99 12.79 -5.50 -4.06
N LEU A 100 11.68 -5.81 -4.74
CA LEU A 100 11.74 -6.31 -6.12
C LEU A 100 12.30 -5.26 -7.08
N SER A 101 11.90 -3.98 -6.94
CA SER A 101 12.41 -2.90 -7.79
C SER A 101 13.92 -2.69 -7.60
N GLN A 102 14.40 -2.76 -6.36
CA GLN A 102 15.82 -2.64 -6.04
C GLN A 102 16.62 -3.86 -6.54
N THR A 103 16.06 -5.06 -6.42
CA THR A 103 16.66 -6.28 -6.94
C THR A 103 16.80 -6.19 -8.46
N LEU A 104 15.74 -5.80 -9.17
CA LEU A 104 15.76 -5.62 -10.62
C LEU A 104 16.73 -4.54 -11.07
N ALA A 105 16.85 -3.43 -10.35
CA ALA A 105 17.81 -2.36 -10.65
C ALA A 105 19.27 -2.83 -10.50
N ARG A 106 19.53 -3.83 -9.65
CA ARG A 106 20.87 -4.43 -9.45
C ARG A 106 21.17 -5.57 -10.41
N THR A 107 20.16 -6.20 -11.00
CA THR A 107 20.33 -7.31 -11.93
C THR A 107 21.00 -6.83 -13.21
N LYS A 108 22.23 -7.31 -13.47
CA LYS A 108 22.92 -7.08 -14.74
C LYS A 108 22.29 -7.93 -15.83
N LEU A 109 21.97 -7.30 -16.96
CA LEU A 109 21.53 -8.01 -18.15
C LEU A 109 22.73 -8.70 -18.80
N PRO A 110 22.63 -9.99 -19.15
CA PRO A 110 23.68 -10.62 -19.94
C PRO A 110 23.80 -9.91 -21.29
N PRO A 111 25.03 -9.64 -21.79
CA PRO A 111 25.22 -9.04 -23.09
C PRO A 111 24.65 -9.95 -24.19
N PHE A 112 23.98 -9.35 -25.17
CA PHE A 112 23.51 -10.09 -26.34
C PHE A 112 24.69 -10.43 -27.24
N THR A 113 25.00 -11.71 -27.38
CA THR A 113 26.21 -12.18 -28.09
C THR A 113 26.05 -12.26 -29.61
N GLY A 114 24.83 -12.10 -30.15
CA GLY A 114 24.56 -12.13 -31.60
C GLY A 114 24.74 -13.51 -32.26
N ALA A 115 25.11 -14.54 -31.49
CA ALA A 115 25.34 -15.88 -32.01
C ALA A 115 24.03 -16.52 -32.53
N TYR A 116 24.15 -17.36 -33.57
CA TYR A 116 23.02 -18.08 -34.15
C TYR A 116 22.27 -18.90 -33.07
N GLY A 117 20.93 -18.86 -33.08
CA GLY A 117 20.09 -19.55 -32.09
C GLY A 117 19.89 -18.84 -30.74
N THR A 118 20.62 -17.77 -30.44
CA THR A 118 20.52 -17.04 -29.15
C THR A 118 19.38 -16.03 -29.05
N ILE A 119 18.77 -15.67 -30.19
CA ILE A 119 17.70 -14.65 -30.25
C ILE A 119 16.45 -15.09 -29.45
N THR A 120 16.02 -16.34 -29.62
CA THR A 120 14.81 -16.88 -28.98
C THR A 120 14.91 -16.93 -27.44
N PRO A 121 15.97 -17.49 -26.83
CA PRO A 121 16.12 -17.48 -25.37
C PRO A 121 16.29 -16.06 -24.83
N TYR A 122 17.03 -15.19 -25.53
CA TYR A 122 17.20 -13.80 -25.12
C TYR A 122 15.88 -13.01 -25.11
N ARG A 123 15.02 -13.19 -26.12
CA ARG A 123 13.66 -12.62 -26.12
C ARG A 123 12.81 -13.13 -24.96
N ARG A 124 12.93 -14.42 -24.60
CA ARG A 124 12.20 -15.00 -23.45
C ARG A 124 12.66 -14.36 -22.14
N LEU A 125 13.97 -14.18 -21.96
CA LEU A 125 14.55 -13.47 -20.81
C LEU A 125 14.01 -12.05 -20.71
N LEU A 126 14.07 -11.27 -21.79
CA LEU A 126 13.56 -9.89 -21.81
C LEU A 126 12.07 -9.80 -21.48
N ARG A 127 11.25 -10.73 -22.00
CA ARG A 127 9.81 -10.80 -21.65
C ARG A 127 9.61 -11.09 -20.17
N GLY A 128 10.40 -12.00 -19.59
CA GLY A 128 10.37 -12.31 -18.17
C GLY A 128 10.72 -11.11 -17.31
N LEU A 129 11.80 -10.41 -17.64
CA LEU A 129 12.22 -9.18 -16.95
C LEU A 129 11.21 -8.05 -17.09
N ALA A 130 10.61 -7.88 -18.28
CA ALA A 130 9.53 -6.92 -18.49
C ALA A 130 8.25 -7.27 -17.70
N ALA A 131 7.99 -8.56 -17.45
CA ALA A 131 6.90 -8.99 -16.58
C ALA A 131 7.21 -8.69 -15.11
N LEU A 132 8.43 -8.98 -14.65
CA LEU A 132 8.89 -8.68 -13.29
C LEU A 132 8.91 -7.18 -13.02
N HIS A 133 9.36 -6.35 -13.98
CA HIS A 133 9.34 -4.91 -13.85
C HIS A 133 7.92 -4.36 -13.73
N ARG A 134 6.96 -4.92 -14.49
CA ARG A 134 5.53 -4.60 -14.34
C ARG A 134 4.95 -5.01 -12.99
N ALA A 135 5.43 -6.12 -12.42
CA ALA A 135 5.05 -6.53 -11.07
C ALA A 135 5.63 -5.58 -10.01
N ALA A 136 6.92 -5.21 -10.14
CA ALA A 136 7.60 -4.29 -9.23
C ALA A 136 6.97 -2.90 -9.21
N ALA A 137 6.55 -2.39 -10.38
CA ALA A 137 5.84 -1.13 -10.49
C ALA A 137 4.43 -1.14 -9.85
N GLY A 138 3.86 -2.33 -9.61
CA GLY A 138 2.48 -2.49 -9.20
C GLY A 138 1.46 -2.08 -10.29
N ARG A 139 0.18 -2.07 -9.93
CA ARG A 139 -0.90 -1.61 -10.82
C ARG A 139 -1.29 -0.18 -10.49
N ALA A 140 -1.35 0.67 -11.52
CA ALA A 140 -1.80 2.06 -11.38
C ALA A 140 -3.25 2.18 -10.86
N ARG A 141 -4.12 1.21 -11.21
CA ARG A 141 -5.51 1.17 -10.76
C ARG A 141 -5.87 -0.23 -10.28
N ILE A 142 -6.38 -0.32 -9.05
CA ILE A 142 -6.93 -1.55 -8.48
C ILE A 142 -8.45 -1.57 -8.74
N PRO A 143 -8.99 -2.64 -9.35
CA PRO A 143 -10.43 -2.78 -9.55
C PRO A 143 -11.21 -2.66 -8.24
N ARG A 144 -12.38 -2.02 -8.29
CA ARG A 144 -13.23 -1.83 -7.10
C ARG A 144 -13.63 -3.16 -6.46
N SER A 145 -13.91 -4.19 -7.27
CA SER A 145 -14.27 -5.54 -6.80
C SER A 145 -13.17 -6.14 -5.92
N VAL A 146 -11.92 -6.10 -6.38
CA VAL A 146 -10.76 -6.59 -5.62
C VAL A 146 -10.57 -5.80 -4.34
N ARG A 147 -10.66 -4.46 -4.42
CA ARG A 147 -10.49 -3.59 -3.25
C ARG A 147 -11.56 -3.82 -2.17
N LEU A 148 -12.80 -4.10 -2.57
CA LEU A 148 -13.90 -4.37 -1.64
C LEU A 148 -13.81 -5.78 -1.03
N ARG A 149 -13.29 -6.77 -1.78
CA ARG A 149 -13.06 -8.12 -1.24
C ARG A 149 -11.85 -8.21 -0.29
N TRP A 150 -10.92 -7.26 -0.41
CA TRP A 150 -9.78 -7.10 0.50
C TRP A 150 -10.16 -6.36 1.81
N ALA A 151 -11.44 -6.03 2.01
CA ALA A 151 -11.91 -5.19 3.09
C ALA A 151 -11.79 -5.85 4.46
#